data_AF-A0A1I5PNB1-F1
#
_entry.id   AF-A0A1I5PNB1-F1
#
_cell.length_a   1.000
_cell.length_b   1.000
_cell.length_c   1.000
_cell.angle_alpha   90.00
_cell.angle_beta   90.00
_cell.angle_gamma   90.00
#
_symmetry.space_group_name_H-M   'P 1'
#
loop_
_entity.id
_entity.type
_entity.pdbx_description
1 polymer ?
#
loop_
_entity_poly.entity_id
_entity_poly.type
_entity_poly.pdbx_seq_one_letter_code
_entity_poly.pdbx_strand_id
1 'polypeptide(L)'
;MKIELTEQQYRYLLDLTYIGNWVINSTRENDRIKEYDQVESLIFSHCLQHDMSKLVELYRGELIPSRAYADGGIHEAIENYEDIVFYEILAEELALKDMDGEPLTRENYGELMDRIDAYLSEFDEHGTDHVSVDID
;
A
#
# COMPACT_ATOMS: atom_id res chain seq x y z
N MET A 1 25.92 -4.05 10.90
CA MET A 1 25.76 -2.68 10.38
C MET A 1 25.48 -1.76 11.56
N LYS A 2 25.86 -0.47 11.51
CA LYS A 2 25.46 0.55 12.49
C LYS A 2 24.89 1.75 11.73
N ILE A 3 23.72 2.23 12.15
CA ILE A 3 23.06 3.43 11.63
C ILE A 3 22.73 4.30 12.84
N GLU A 4 23.11 5.57 12.79
CA GLU A 4 22.79 6.55 13.83
C GLU A 4 21.66 7.44 13.32
N LEU A 5 20.57 7.54 14.07
CA LEU A 5 19.38 8.30 13.71
C LEU A 5 19.02 9.23 14.87
N THR A 6 18.45 10.40 14.54
CA THR A 6 17.71 11.19 15.53
C THR A 6 16.40 10.48 15.89
N GLU A 7 15.78 10.83 17.01
CA GLU A 7 14.46 10.28 17.39
C GLU A 7 13.40 10.54 16.31
N GLN A 8 13.46 11.69 15.65
CA GLN A 8 12.56 12.01 14.55
C GLN A 8 12.82 11.12 13.32
N GLN A 9 14.08 10.90 12.96
CA GLN A 9 14.43 9.99 11.86
C GLN A 9 14.04 8.54 12.19
N TYR A 10 14.19 8.14 13.45
CA TYR A 10 13.74 6.83 13.91
C TYR A 10 12.22 6.68 13.81
N ARG A 11 11.45 7.73 14.15
CA ARG A 11 10.00 7.74 13.94
C ARG A 11 9.64 7.53 12.47
N TYR A 12 10.29 8.23 11.55
CA TYR A 12 10.07 8.00 10.11
C TYR A 12 10.52 6.61 9.65
N LEU A 13 11.57 6.04 10.24
CA LEU A 13 11.97 4.67 9.94
C LEU A 13 10.90 3.65 10.36
N LEU A 14 10.22 3.87 11.50
CA LEU A 14 9.08 3.03 11.91
C LEU A 14 7.99 3.06 10.84
N ASP A 15 7.63 4.25 10.37
CA ASP A 15 6.59 4.45 9.35
C ASP A 15 6.96 3.74 8.03
N LEU A 16 8.20 3.90 7.57
CA LEU A 16 8.71 3.23 6.38
C LEU A 16 8.77 1.71 6.53
N THR A 17 9.15 1.22 7.71
CA THR A 17 9.24 -0.21 7.99
C THR A 17 7.84 -0.84 8.02
N TYR A 18 6.90 -0.15 8.66
CA TYR A 18 5.51 -0.59 8.75
C TYR A 18 4.85 -0.66 7.37
N ILE A 19 4.91 0.43 6.60
CA ILE A 19 4.36 0.47 5.24
C ILE A 19 5.04 -0.58 4.36
N GLY A 20 6.37 -0.72 4.45
CA GLY A 20 7.11 -1.71 3.68
C GLY A 20 6.65 -3.14 3.98
N ASN A 21 6.52 -3.50 5.26
CA ASN A 21 6.01 -4.83 5.62
C ASN A 21 4.54 -5.00 5.21
N TRP A 22 3.73 -3.94 5.37
CA TRP A 22 2.33 -3.95 4.97
C TRP A 22 2.18 -4.23 3.47
N VAL A 23 2.89 -3.50 2.59
CA VAL A 23 2.85 -3.74 1.12
C VAL A 23 3.28 -5.16 0.77
N ILE A 24 4.26 -5.70 1.48
CA ILE A 24 4.78 -7.04 1.21
C ILE A 24 3.86 -8.13 1.76
N ASN A 25 3.18 -7.95 2.88
CA ASN A 25 2.57 -9.06 3.60
C ASN A 25 1.06 -8.91 3.89
N SER A 26 0.41 -7.78 3.56
CA SER A 26 -1.01 -7.54 3.86
C SER A 26 -1.96 -8.41 3.03
N THR A 27 -1.62 -8.74 1.78
CA THR A 27 -2.43 -9.58 0.88
C THR A 27 -2.08 -11.07 0.94
N ARG A 28 -1.08 -11.45 1.76
CA ARG A 28 -0.63 -12.83 1.94
C ARG A 28 -1.35 -13.47 3.11
N GLU A 29 -1.92 -14.65 2.88
CA GLU A 29 -2.54 -15.42 3.95
C GLU A 29 -1.54 -16.42 4.55
N ASN A 30 -1.42 -17.60 3.94
CA ASN A 30 -0.61 -18.71 4.47
C ASN A 30 0.86 -18.66 4.01
N ASP A 31 1.20 -17.79 3.08
CA ASP A 31 2.51 -17.65 2.44
C ASP A 31 3.25 -16.36 2.85
N ARG A 32 2.84 -15.78 3.97
CA ARG A 32 3.45 -14.58 4.55
C ARG A 32 4.96 -14.77 4.76
N ILE A 33 5.75 -13.77 4.37
CA ILE A 33 7.22 -13.82 4.40
C ILE A 33 7.71 -13.35 5.77
N LYS A 34 8.02 -14.31 6.65
CA LYS A 34 8.33 -14.07 8.06
C LYS A 34 9.61 -13.26 8.30
N GLU A 35 10.53 -13.28 7.36
CA GLU A 35 11.78 -12.53 7.45
C GLU A 35 11.53 -11.02 7.51
N TYR A 36 10.51 -10.52 6.79
CA TYR A 36 10.11 -9.11 6.88
C TYR A 36 9.44 -8.79 8.22
N ASP A 37 8.63 -9.69 8.77
CA ASP A 37 8.03 -9.54 10.11
C ASP A 37 9.09 -9.47 11.21
N GLN A 38 10.14 -10.30 11.10
CA GLN A 38 11.25 -10.29 12.03
C GLN A 38 12.04 -8.99 11.96
N VAL A 39 12.21 -8.42 10.76
CA VAL A 39 12.84 -7.11 10.58
C VAL A 39 11.97 -6.01 11.19
N GLU A 40 10.67 -6.00 10.92
CA GLU A 40 9.73 -5.05 11.54
C GLU A 40 9.78 -5.15 13.08
N SER A 41 9.66 -6.36 13.62
CA SER A 41 9.73 -6.62 15.06
C SER A 41 11.04 -6.15 15.68
N LEU A 42 12.17 -6.43 15.01
CA LEU A 42 13.49 -5.98 15.44
C LEU A 42 13.56 -4.45 15.52
N ILE A 43 13.14 -3.75 14.46
CA ILE A 43 13.16 -2.28 14.45
C ILE A 43 12.24 -1.73 15.54
N PHE A 44 10.99 -2.20 15.63
CA PHE A 44 10.04 -1.75 16.65
C PHE A 44 10.49 -2.07 18.08
N SER A 45 11.29 -3.12 18.29
CA SER A 45 11.80 -3.47 19.63
C SER A 45 12.63 -2.35 20.28
N HIS A 46 13.29 -1.52 19.46
CA HIS A 46 14.06 -0.38 19.95
C HIS A 46 13.17 0.73 20.54
N CYS A 47 11.86 0.76 20.26
CA CYS A 47 10.92 1.71 20.86
C CYS A 47 10.92 1.64 22.39
N LEU A 48 11.19 0.46 22.96
CA LEU A 48 11.27 0.24 24.41
C LEU A 48 12.42 1.00 25.07
N GLN A 49 13.45 1.39 24.31
CA GLN A 49 14.65 2.09 24.82
C GLN A 49 14.60 3.61 24.58
N HIS A 50 13.62 4.11 23.84
CA HIS A 50 13.54 5.49 23.37
C HIS A 50 12.24 6.21 23.78
N ASP A 51 11.65 5.85 24.93
CA ASP A 51 10.39 6.43 25.43
C ASP A 51 9.19 6.32 24.47
N MET A 52 9.26 5.41 23.49
CA MET A 52 8.24 5.15 22.48
C MET A 52 7.50 3.81 22.71
N SER A 53 7.54 3.28 23.93
CA SER A 53 6.95 1.97 24.26
C SER A 53 5.47 1.83 23.91
N LYS A 54 4.74 2.94 23.82
CA LYS A 54 3.33 2.96 23.39
C LYS A 54 3.12 2.58 21.93
N LEU A 55 4.17 2.61 21.10
CA LEU A 55 4.08 2.30 19.67
C LEU A 55 4.21 0.80 19.38
N VAL A 56 4.54 -0.02 20.38
CA VAL A 56 4.77 -1.46 20.24
C VAL A 56 3.95 -2.23 21.27
N GLU A 57 3.45 -3.41 20.90
CA GLU A 57 2.79 -4.34 21.82
C GLU A 57 3.35 -5.75 21.69
N LEU A 58 3.26 -6.54 22.76
CA LEU A 58 3.67 -7.94 22.75
C LEU A 58 2.48 -8.82 22.34
N TYR A 59 2.58 -9.46 21.19
CA TYR A 59 1.57 -10.39 20.69
C TYR A 59 2.20 -11.75 20.43
N ARG A 60 1.70 -12.79 21.13
CA ARG A 60 2.19 -14.18 21.01
C ARG A 60 3.71 -14.36 21.16
N GLY A 61 4.35 -13.49 21.94
CA GLY A 61 5.79 -13.54 22.18
C GLY A 61 6.63 -12.71 21.21
N GLU A 62 6.01 -12.06 20.22
CA GLU A 62 6.66 -11.16 19.26
C GLU A 62 6.25 -9.72 19.53
N LEU A 63 7.19 -8.79 19.34
CA LEU A 63 6.90 -7.36 19.43
C LEU A 63 6.37 -6.91 18.07
N ILE A 64 5.17 -6.35 18.06
CA ILE A 64 4.50 -5.88 16.84
C ILE A 64 4.14 -4.40 16.98
N PRO A 65 3.93 -3.67 15.87
CA PRO A 65 3.33 -2.35 15.90
C PRO A 65 2.02 -2.39 16.69
N SER A 66 1.88 -1.50 17.67
CA SER A 66 0.68 -1.42 18.51
C SER A 66 -0.54 -0.92 17.74
N ARG A 67 -1.74 -1.16 18.27
CA ARG A 67 -2.95 -0.52 17.74
C ARG A 67 -2.88 1.00 17.75
N ALA A 68 -2.35 1.60 18.82
CA ALA A 68 -2.19 3.05 18.91
C ALA A 68 -1.29 3.62 17.80
N TYR A 69 -0.36 2.82 17.30
CA TYR A 69 0.49 3.16 16.16
C TYR A 69 -0.28 3.02 14.84
N ALA A 70 -0.96 1.88 14.62
CA ALA A 70 -1.76 1.63 13.42
C ALA A 70 -2.89 2.66 13.27
N ASP A 71 -3.62 2.94 14.33
CA ASP A 71 -4.72 3.92 14.35
C ASP A 71 -4.22 5.38 14.36
N GLY A 72 -2.89 5.59 14.38
CA GLY A 72 -2.24 6.89 14.50
C GLY A 72 -2.15 7.71 13.20
N GLY A 73 -2.95 7.37 12.19
CA GLY A 73 -2.99 8.05 10.88
C GLY A 73 -2.12 7.43 9.80
N ILE A 74 -1.30 6.41 10.11
CA ILE A 74 -0.50 5.73 9.07
C ILE A 74 -1.39 4.99 8.06
N HIS A 75 -2.53 4.45 8.52
CA HIS A 75 -3.52 3.81 7.65
C HIS A 75 -4.24 4.80 6.74
N GLU A 76 -4.42 6.06 7.14
CA GLU A 76 -4.98 7.09 6.24
C GLU A 76 -4.05 7.33 5.05
N ALA A 77 -2.73 7.31 5.27
CA ALA A 77 -1.76 7.43 4.18
C ALA A 77 -1.74 6.18 3.27
N ILE A 78 -1.94 5.00 3.84
CA ILE A 78 -2.06 3.73 3.09
C ILE A 78 -3.34 3.73 2.26
N GLU A 79 -4.49 4.04 2.86
CA GLU A 79 -5.80 4.08 2.21
C GLU A 79 -5.82 5.04 1.03
N ASN A 80 -5.31 6.27 1.20
CA ASN A 80 -5.20 7.22 0.10
C ASN A 80 -4.31 6.70 -1.06
N TYR A 81 -3.23 5.97 -0.75
CA TYR A 81 -2.39 5.36 -1.77
C TYR A 81 -3.09 4.19 -2.46
N GLU A 82 -3.76 3.32 -1.70
CA GLU A 82 -4.54 2.20 -2.22
C GLU A 82 -5.65 2.66 -3.15
N ASP A 83 -6.40 3.71 -2.78
CA ASP A 83 -7.49 4.26 -3.59
C ASP A 83 -6.97 4.79 -4.94
N ILE A 84 -5.90 5.58 -4.93
CA ILE A 84 -5.29 6.10 -6.17
C ILE A 84 -4.84 4.94 -7.07
N VAL A 85 -4.09 4.00 -6.51
CA VAL A 85 -3.56 2.85 -7.27
C VAL A 85 -4.68 1.97 -7.80
N PHE A 86 -5.75 1.77 -7.03
CA PHE A 86 -6.92 1.01 -7.45
C PHE A 86 -7.55 1.61 -8.71
N TYR A 87 -7.85 2.90 -8.70
CA TYR A 87 -8.49 3.55 -9.85
C TYR A 87 -7.57 3.66 -11.06
N GLU A 88 -6.28 3.92 -10.86
CA GLU A 88 -5.28 3.93 -11.95
C GLU A 88 -5.19 2.58 -12.65
N ILE A 89 -5.05 1.48 -11.89
CA ILE A 89 -4.98 0.14 -12.46
C ILE A 89 -6.30 -0.25 -13.13
N LEU A 90 -7.43 0.06 -12.50
CA LEU A 90 -8.74 -0.23 -13.09
C LEU A 90 -8.94 0.50 -14.42
N ALA A 91 -8.54 1.77 -14.51
CA ALA A 91 -8.63 2.56 -15.73
C ALA A 91 -7.75 1.99 -16.85
N GLU A 92 -6.52 1.59 -16.52
CA GLU A 92 -5.60 0.95 -17.47
C GLU A 92 -6.16 -0.37 -18.00
N GLU A 93 -6.63 -1.25 -17.12
CA GLU A 93 -7.17 -2.56 -17.51
C GLU A 93 -8.42 -2.43 -18.39
N LEU A 94 -9.32 -1.48 -18.10
CA LEU A 94 -10.51 -1.23 -18.94
C LEU A 94 -10.14 -0.57 -20.27
N ALA A 95 -9.20 0.36 -20.29
CA ALA A 95 -8.71 0.97 -21.52
C ALA A 95 -8.08 -0.08 -22.45
N LEU A 96 -7.25 -0.97 -21.90
CA LEU A 96 -6.66 -2.10 -22.64
C LEU A 96 -7.71 -3.10 -23.13
N LYS A 97 -8.71 -3.41 -22.30
CA LYS A 97 -9.84 -4.26 -22.69
C LYS A 97 -10.59 -3.67 -23.89
N ASP A 98 -10.86 -2.37 -23.90
CA ASP A 98 -11.58 -1.72 -24.99
C ASP A 98 -10.74 -1.50 -26.26
N MET A 99 -9.44 -1.76 -26.19
CA MET A 99 -8.53 -1.84 -27.33
C MET A 99 -8.40 -3.27 -27.87
N ASP A 100 -9.28 -4.20 -27.46
CA ASP A 100 -9.33 -5.60 -27.89
C ASP A 100 -7.99 -6.36 -27.65
N GLY A 101 -7.18 -5.91 -26.69
CA GLY A 101 -5.88 -6.53 -26.39
C GLY A 101 -4.81 -6.34 -27.47
N GLU A 102 -4.97 -5.34 -28.36
CA GLU A 102 -3.95 -4.97 -29.33
C GLU A 102 -2.60 -4.68 -28.64
N PRO A 103 -1.46 -5.21 -29.16
CA PRO A 103 -0.16 -4.92 -28.58
C PRO A 103 0.12 -3.43 -28.51
N LEU A 104 0.74 -2.97 -27.43
CA LEU A 104 1.14 -1.57 -27.31
C LEU A 104 2.21 -1.23 -28.35
N THR A 105 1.92 -0.24 -29.18
CA THR A 105 2.81 0.32 -30.19
C THR A 105 2.92 1.83 -29.98
N ARG A 106 3.84 2.48 -30.69
CA ARG A 106 3.90 3.95 -30.67
C ARG A 106 2.68 4.61 -31.31
N GLU A 107 1.96 3.91 -32.18
CA GLU A 107 0.84 4.46 -32.94
C GLU A 107 -0.45 4.47 -32.11
N ASN A 108 -0.67 3.46 -31.27
CA ASN A 108 -1.87 3.35 -30.42
C ASN A 108 -1.64 3.82 -28.97
N TYR A 109 -0.42 4.20 -28.58
CA TYR A 109 -0.13 4.73 -27.23
C TYR A 109 -0.96 5.98 -26.89
N GLY A 110 -1.18 6.87 -27.86
CA GLY A 110 -2.00 8.06 -27.65
C GLY A 110 -3.46 7.71 -27.35
N GLU A 111 -4.02 6.75 -28.10
CA GLU A 111 -5.38 6.26 -27.89
C GLU A 111 -5.54 5.58 -26.51
N LEU A 112 -4.53 4.81 -26.08
CA LEU A 112 -4.53 4.21 -24.74
C LEU A 112 -4.61 5.30 -23.67
N MET A 113 -3.76 6.34 -23.77
CA MET A 113 -3.75 7.43 -22.79
C MET A 113 -5.06 8.21 -22.77
N ASP A 114 -5.64 8.51 -23.94
CA ASP A 114 -6.94 9.19 -24.02
C ASP A 114 -8.06 8.38 -23.36
N ARG A 115 -8.01 7.04 -23.45
CA ARG A 115 -8.97 6.14 -22.79
C ARG A 115 -8.76 6.05 -21.29
N ILE A 116 -7.51 5.97 -20.83
CA ILE A 116 -7.18 6.00 -19.40
C ILE A 116 -7.68 7.29 -18.77
N ASP A 117 -7.42 8.44 -19.40
CA ASP A 117 -7.89 9.75 -18.91
C ASP A 117 -9.42 9.81 -18.84
N ALA A 118 -10.12 9.21 -19.81
CA ALA A 118 -11.58 9.13 -19.80
C ALA A 118 -12.10 8.27 -18.63
N TYR A 119 -11.48 7.11 -18.36
CA TYR A 119 -11.85 6.26 -17.23
C TYR A 119 -11.53 6.91 -15.88
N LEU A 120 -10.37 7.56 -15.74
CA LEU A 120 -10.03 8.30 -14.52
C LEU A 120 -11.03 9.42 -14.25
N SER A 121 -11.43 10.17 -15.28
CA SER A 121 -12.45 11.22 -15.15
C SER A 121 -13.81 10.66 -14.73
N GLU A 122 -14.21 9.51 -15.28
CA GLU A 122 -15.43 8.79 -14.90
C GLU A 122 -15.38 8.36 -13.42
N PHE A 123 -14.25 7.81 -12.98
CA PHE A 123 -14.10 7.34 -11.60
C PHE A 123 -14.03 8.47 -10.57
N ASP A 124 -13.42 9.59 -10.92
CA ASP A 124 -13.42 10.80 -10.08
C ASP A 124 -14.85 11.34 -9.87
N GLU A 125 -15.70 11.28 -10.89
CA GLU A 125 -17.08 11.82 -10.81
C GLU A 125 -18.09 10.80 -10.24
N HIS A 126 -17.92 9.52 -10.52
CA HIS A 126 -18.95 8.50 -10.32
C HIS A 126 -18.46 7.26 -9.55
N GLY A 127 -17.19 7.19 -9.16
CA GLY A 127 -16.63 6.02 -8.50
C GLY A 127 -16.80 4.77 -9.37
N THR A 128 -17.44 3.73 -8.85
CA THR A 128 -17.69 2.47 -9.59
C THR A 128 -19.15 2.30 -10.01
N ASP A 129 -19.98 3.34 -9.91
CA ASP A 129 -21.44 3.25 -10.13
C ASP A 129 -21.82 2.78 -11.55
N HIS A 130 -20.99 3.07 -12.54
CA HIS A 130 -21.21 2.65 -13.94
C HIS A 130 -20.38 1.42 -14.36
N VAL A 131 -19.66 0.80 -13.43
CA VAL A 131 -18.99 -0.48 -13.68
C VAL A 131 -20.02 -1.59 -13.65
N SER A 132 -20.15 -2.31 -14.76
CA SER A 132 -21.08 -3.42 -14.91
C SER A 132 -20.35 -4.75 -15.11
N VAL A 133 -20.92 -5.81 -14.52
CA VAL A 133 -20.43 -7.18 -14.64
C VAL A 133 -21.60 -8.06 -15.06
N ASP A 134 -21.44 -8.80 -16.15
CA ASP A 134 -22.41 -9.82 -16.54
C ASP A 134 -22.27 -11.03 -15.61
N ILE A 135 -23.26 -11.21 -14.73
CA ILE A 135 -23.33 -12.37 -13.82
C ILE A 135 -24.33 -13.36 -14.41
N ASP A 136 -23.85 -14.53 -14.84
CA ASP A 136 -24.67 -15.67 -15.27
C ASP A 136 -25.45 -16.33 -14.12
#